data_AF-A0A953RBH0-F1
#
_entry.id   AF-A0A953RBH0-F1
#
_cell.length_a   1.000
_cell.length_b   1.000
_cell.length_c   1.000
_cell.angle_alpha   90.00
_cell.angle_beta   90.00
_cell.angle_gamma   90.00
#
_symmetry.space_group_name_H-M   'P 1'
#
loop_
_entity.id
_entity.type
_entity.pdbx_description
1 polymer ?
#
loop_
_entity_poly.entity_id
_entity_poly.type
_entity_poly.pdbx_seq_one_letter_code
_entity_poly.pdbx_strand_id
1 'polypeptide(L)' 'MTVMAPNKLVETALRVLVAWTDGRKPALVDLDILKEAFPSSAHLPEDELACQVIHDLSGRAFREPAEADAAPPTIDEVA' A
#
# COMPACT_ATOMS: atom_id res chain seq x y z
N MET A 1 -19.60 -5.41 6.38
CA MET A 1 -18.20 -5.12 6.01
C MET A 1 -17.46 -4.71 7.26
N THR A 2 -16.78 -5.65 7.91
CA THR A 2 -15.93 -5.33 9.07
C THR A 2 -14.67 -4.69 8.51
N VAL A 3 -14.59 -3.36 8.54
CA VAL A 3 -13.40 -2.65 8.07
C VAL A 3 -12.25 -3.02 9.00
N MET A 4 -11.34 -3.87 8.52
CA MET A 4 -10.13 -4.22 9.26
C MET A 4 -9.28 -2.97 9.48
N ALA A 5 -8.69 -2.84 10.66
CA ALA A 5 -7.81 -1.72 10.97
C ALA A 5 -6.58 -1.72 10.04
N PRO A 6 -6.06 -0.55 9.63
CA PRO A 6 -4.89 -0.44 8.75
C PRO A 6 -3.69 -1.26 9.23
N ASN A 7 -3.41 -1.23 10.53
CA ASN A 7 -2.31 -2.00 11.12
C ASN A 7 -2.46 -3.52 10.93
N LYS A 8 -3.70 -4.02 10.93
CA LYS A 8 -3.98 -5.44 10.70
C LYS A 8 -3.82 -5.81 9.23
N LEU A 9 -4.15 -4.93 8.30
CA LEU A 9 -3.86 -5.15 6.88
C LEU A 9 -2.36 -5.19 6.60
N VAL A 10 -1.56 -4.32 7.23
CA VAL A 10 -0.09 -4.36 7.15
C VAL A 10 0.45 -5.67 7.73
N GLU A 11 -0.01 -6.09 8.91
CA GLU A 11 0.38 -7.37 9.52
C GLU A 11 0.06 -8.56 8.62
N THR A 12 -1.11 -8.57 7.99
CA THR A 12 -1.53 -9.60 7.03
C THR A 12 -0.64 -9.59 5.77
N ALA A 13 -0.36 -8.42 5.19
CA ALA A 13 0.55 -8.28 4.06
C ALA A 13 1.97 -8.77 4.38
N LEU A 14 2.48 -8.46 5.57
CA LEU A 14 3.78 -8.94 6.04
C LEU A 14 3.79 -10.47 6.17
N ARG A 15 2.72 -11.09 6.71
CA ARG A 15 2.62 -12.55 6.80
C ARG A 15 2.66 -13.22 5.42
N VAL A 16 2.02 -12.62 4.41
CA VAL A 16 2.08 -13.09 3.01
C VAL A 16 3.52 -13.02 2.48
N LEU A 17 4.21 -11.90 2.67
CA LEU A 17 5.60 -11.72 2.21
C LEU A 17 6.58 -12.66 2.93
N VAL A 18 6.41 -12.89 4.23
CA VAL A 18 7.25 -13.83 4.99
C VAL A 18 7.06 -15.25 4.48
N ALA A 19 5.82 -15.68 4.20
CA ALA A 19 5.57 -17.00 3.63
C ALA A 19 6.30 -17.18 2.29
N TRP A 20 6.22 -16.19 1.40
CA TRP A 20 6.97 -16.18 0.13
C TRP A 20 8.48 -16.23 0.34
N THR A 21 9.00 -15.48 1.29
CA THR A 21 10.44 -15.46 1.64
C THR A 21 10.92 -16.82 2.15
N ASP A 22 10.07 -17.53 2.90
CA ASP A 22 10.34 -18.89 3.38
C ASP A 22 10.14 -19.98 2.31
N GLY A 23 9.78 -19.62 1.07
CA GLY A 23 9.42 -20.56 0.01
C GLY A 23 8.12 -21.32 0.28
N ARG A 24 7.29 -20.83 1.20
CA ARG A 24 5.99 -21.41 1.56
C ARG A 24 4.86 -20.69 0.83
N LYS A 25 3.76 -21.40 0.61
CA LYS A 25 2.55 -20.78 0.07
C LYS A 25 1.88 -19.93 1.16
N PRO A 26 1.54 -18.66 0.90
CA PRO A 26 0.80 -17.83 1.84
C PRO A 26 -0.58 -18.40 2.16
N ALA A 27 -1.12 -18.06 3.33
CA ALA A 27 -2.42 -18.53 3.76
C ALA A 27 -3.52 -17.90 2.88
N LEU A 28 -4.42 -18.73 2.35
CA LEU A 28 -5.52 -18.27 1.49
C LEU A 28 -6.40 -17.23 2.18
N VAL A 29 -6.60 -17.36 3.50
CA VAL A 29 -7.36 -16.39 4.30
C VAL A 29 -6.70 -15.01 4.30
N ASP A 30 -5.37 -14.97 4.40
CA ASP A 30 -4.63 -13.70 4.41
C ASP A 30 -4.70 -13.04 3.03
N LEU A 31 -4.65 -13.82 1.95
CA LEU A 31 -4.82 -13.31 0.58
C LEU A 31 -6.22 -12.79 0.30
N ASP A 32 -7.26 -13.50 0.77
CA ASP A 32 -8.66 -13.09 0.57
C ASP A 32 -8.92 -11.76 1.27
N ILE A 33 -8.44 -11.61 2.51
CA ILE A 33 -8.50 -10.35 3.27
C ILE A 33 -7.84 -9.20 2.50
N LEU A 34 -6.65 -9.42 1.93
CA LEU A 34 -5.97 -8.36 1.17
C LEU A 34 -6.71 -7.99 -0.12
N LYS A 35 -7.28 -8.98 -0.83
CA LYS A 35 -8.06 -8.75 -2.05
C LYS A 35 -9.38 -8.03 -1.78
N GLU A 36 -10.07 -8.36 -0.68
CA GLU A 36 -11.27 -7.65 -0.26
C GLU A 36 -10.96 -6.20 0.16
N ALA A 37 -9.83 -5.99 0.83
CA ALA A 37 -9.41 -4.66 1.27
C ALA A 37 -8.88 -3.78 0.12
N PHE A 38 -8.26 -4.39 -0.90
CA PHE A 38 -7.68 -3.71 -2.07
C PHE A 38 -8.23 -4.30 -3.37
N PRO A 39 -9.53 -4.11 -3.67
CA PRO A 39 -10.16 -4.68 -4.86
C PRO A 39 -9.54 -4.16 -6.16
N SER A 40 -9.06 -2.92 -6.17
CA SER A 40 -8.35 -2.33 -7.32
C SER A 40 -7.06 -3.04 -7.65
N SER A 41 -6.41 -3.68 -6.68
CA SER A 41 -5.13 -4.39 -6.82
C SER A 41 -5.29 -5.92 -6.75
N ALA A 42 -6.51 -6.44 -6.61
CA ALA A 42 -6.76 -7.87 -6.43
C ALA A 42 -6.36 -8.75 -7.63
N HIS A 43 -6.13 -8.13 -8.80
CA HIS A 43 -5.65 -8.77 -10.01
C HIS A 43 -4.12 -8.95 -10.04
N LEU A 44 -3.39 -8.30 -9.12
CA LEU A 44 -1.95 -8.39 -9.03
C LEU A 44 -1.48 -9.75 -8.47
N PRO A 45 -0.22 -10.13 -8.72
CA PRO A 45 0.46 -11.18 -7.98
C PRO A 45 0.38 -10.97 -6.46
N GLU A 46 0.40 -12.06 -5.71
CA GLU A 46 0.18 -12.05 -4.25
C GLU A 46 1.24 -11.24 -3.50
N ASP A 47 2.49 -11.34 -3.93
CA ASP A 47 3.63 -10.59 -3.42
C ASP A 47 3.53 -9.10 -3.77
N GLU A 48 3.15 -8.78 -5.01
CA GLU A 48 2.99 -7.40 -5.47
C GLU A 48 1.80 -6.71 -4.78
N LEU A 49 0.69 -7.44 -4.58
CA LEU A 49 -0.46 -6.98 -3.78
C LEU A 49 -0.04 -6.66 -2.34
N ALA A 50 0.73 -7.54 -1.69
CA ALA A 50 1.19 -7.31 -0.32
C ALA A 50 2.12 -6.09 -0.22
N CYS A 51 3.05 -5.92 -1.17
CA CYS A 51 3.89 -4.73 -1.27
C CYS A 51 3.07 -3.45 -1.48
N GLN A 52 2.06 -3.50 -2.36
CA GLN A 52 1.17 -2.36 -2.63
C GLN A 52 0.36 -1.96 -1.40
N VAL A 53 -0.17 -2.92 -0.64
CA VAL A 53 -0.90 -2.68 0.62
C VAL A 53 -0.01 -1.93 1.61
N ILE A 54 1.23 -2.39 1.78
CA ILE A 54 2.19 -1.75 2.69
C ILE A 54 2.52 -0.34 2.19
N HIS A 55 2.74 -0.15 0.90
CA HIS A 55 3.05 1.15 0.32
C HIS A 55 1.89 2.14 0.42
N ASP A 56 0.64 1.74 0.14
CA ASP A 56 -0.53 2.63 0.24
C ASP A 56 -0.77 3.06 1.69
N LEU A 57 -0.71 2.11 2.63
CA LEU A 57 -0.94 2.40 4.05
C LEU A 57 0.21 3.19 4.69
N SER A 58 1.45 2.89 4.32
CA SER A 58 2.62 3.66 4.75
C SER A 58 2.65 5.04 4.08
N GLY A 59 2.27 5.13 2.81
CA GLY A 59 2.18 6.39 2.06
C GLY A 59 1.04 7.28 2.54
N ARG A 60 -0.06 6.72 3.04
CA ARG A 60 -1.11 7.48 3.75
C ARG A 60 -0.64 7.97 5.11
N ALA A 61 0.15 7.17 5.83
CA ALA A 61 0.75 7.57 7.10
C ALA A 61 1.89 8.59 6.93
N PHE A 62 2.58 8.55 5.79
CA PHE A 62 3.73 9.40 5.46
C PHE A 62 3.40 10.50 4.44
N ARG A 63 2.13 10.67 4.06
CA ARG A 63 1.66 11.92 3.48
C ARG A 63 1.66 12.94 4.61
N GLU A 64 2.86 13.36 4.97
CA GLU A 64 3.15 14.72 5.42
C GLU A 64 2.25 15.62 4.57
N PRO A 65 1.50 16.58 5.17
CA PRO A 65 0.64 17.44 4.40
C PRO A 65 1.57 18.09 3.39
N ALA A 66 1.49 17.65 2.13
CA ALA A 66 2.17 18.30 1.05
C ALA A 66 1.61 19.71 1.09
N GLU A 67 2.41 20.60 1.67
CA GLU A 67 2.11 22.00 1.79
C GLU A 67 1.70 22.43 0.39
N ALA A 68 0.48 22.95 0.35
CA ALA A 68 0.04 23.81 -0.72
C ALA A 68 0.96 25.04 -0.72
N ASP A 69 2.18 24.88 -1.22
CA ASP A 69 3.08 25.99 -1.56
C ASP A 69 3.96 25.58 -2.76
N ALA A 70 3.30 25.22 -3.85
CA ALA A 70 3.88 25.45 -5.16
C ALA A 70 3.32 26.78 -5.65
N ALA A 71 3.88 27.87 -5.13
CA ALA A 71 3.73 29.19 -5.74
C ALA A 71 4.07 29.09 -7.25
N PRO A 72 3.36 29.83 -8.13
CA PRO A 72 3.61 29.76 -9.55
C PRO A 72 5.06 30.16 -9.86
N PRO A 73 5.76 29.47 -10.77
CA PRO A 73 7.12 29.85 -11.14
C PRO A 73 7.06 31.20 -11.85
N THR A 74 7.53 32.25 -11.18
CA THR A 74 7.84 33.53 -11.83
C THR A 74 9.02 33.30 -12.75
N ILE A 75 8.75 33.28 -14.06
CA ILE A 75 9.77 33.31 -15.10
C ILE A 75 10.34 34.72 -15.08
N ASP A 76 11.60 34.86 -14.66
CA ASP A 76 12.35 36.11 -14.77
C ASP A 76 12.78 36.28 -16.24
N GLU A 77 12.15 37.22 -16.93
CA GLU A 77 12.50 37.64 -18.29
C GLU A 77 13.81 38.44 -18.21
N VAL A 78 14.90 37.91 -18.78
CA VAL A 78 16.16 38.65 -18.94
C VAL A 78 16.09 39.45 -20.23
N ALA A 79 16.25 40.77 -20.09
CA ALA A 79 16.22 41.81 -21.12
C ALA A 79 17.29 41.70 -22.21
#